data_AF-A0A662Q091-F1
#
_entry.id   AF-A0A662Q091-F1
#
_cell.length_a   1.000
_cell.length_b   1.000
_cell.length_c   1.000
_cell.angle_alpha   90.00
_cell.angle_beta   90.00
_cell.angle_gamma   90.00
#
_symmetry.space_group_name_H-M   'P 1'
#
loop_
_entity.id
_entity.type
_entity.pdbx_description
1 polymer ?
#
loop_
_entity_poly.entity_id
_entity_poly.type
_entity_poly.pdbx_seq_one_letter_code
_entity_poly.pdbx_strand_id
1 'polypeptide(L)'
;MGMKLLGYLSYFFGVLFMADGALGNNLPMFLLGIIISLTSLLERGLRGSGGRATPSNNILSLIFEEKERRVVEALIKSGAPLRLSEIAAATGLSRVAVYRLLSKLTARGTVLVFKDESRVKRYYINPKLRELFEQQMK
;
A
#
# COMPACT_ATOMS: atom_id res chain seq x y z
N MET A 1 -26.64 -15.17 -1.79
CA MET A 1 -27.38 -13.96 -1.34
C MET A 1 -27.04 -13.55 0.11
N GLY A 2 -26.86 -14.51 1.04
CA GLY A 2 -26.79 -14.22 2.49
C GLY A 2 -25.59 -13.40 3.01
N MET A 3 -24.36 -13.57 2.49
CA MET A 3 -23.17 -12.90 3.05
C MET A 3 -23.17 -11.38 2.89
N LYS A 4 -23.72 -10.87 1.77
CA LYS A 4 -23.82 -9.42 1.54
C LYS A 4 -24.80 -8.78 2.53
N LEU A 5 -25.97 -9.41 2.73
CA LEU A 5 -26.99 -8.93 3.67
C LEU A 5 -26.45 -8.89 5.11
N LEU A 6 -25.72 -9.92 5.51
CA LEU A 6 -25.09 -9.98 6.83
C LEU A 6 -24.08 -8.84 7.04
N GLY A 7 -23.27 -8.52 6.02
CA GLY A 7 -22.33 -7.39 6.09
C GLY A 7 -23.02 -6.02 6.22
N TYR A 8 -24.16 -5.81 5.55
CA TYR A 8 -24.97 -4.59 5.70
C TYR A 8 -25.59 -4.49 7.10
N LEU A 9 -26.14 -5.59 7.62
CA LEU A 9 -26.72 -5.64 8.96
C LEU A 9 -25.65 -5.38 10.02
N SER A 10 -24.49 -6.02 9.91
CA SER A 10 -23.36 -5.82 10.83
C SER A 10 -22.88 -4.37 10.85
N TYR A 11 -22.82 -3.72 9.68
CA TYR A 11 -22.47 -2.30 9.60
C TYR A 11 -23.56 -1.42 10.23
N PHE A 12 -24.83 -1.66 9.91
CA PHE A 12 -25.96 -0.88 10.43
C PHE A 12 -26.08 -0.95 11.96
N PHE A 13 -26.05 -2.16 12.52
CA PHE A 13 -26.10 -2.34 13.98
C PHE A 13 -24.85 -1.82 14.67
N GLY A 14 -23.67 -1.95 14.06
CA GLY A 14 -22.45 -1.40 14.62
C GLY A 14 -22.49 0.13 14.77
N VAL A 15 -23.01 0.85 13.76
CA VAL A 15 -23.22 2.30 13.83
C VAL A 15 -24.28 2.67 14.86
N LEU A 16 -25.37 1.90 14.94
CA LEU A 16 -26.43 2.13 15.92
C LEU A 16 -25.92 1.98 17.37
N PHE A 17 -25.14 0.94 17.64
CA PHE A 17 -24.52 0.71 18.96
C PHE A 17 -23.47 1.77 19.32
N MET A 18 -22.72 2.29 18.33
CA MET A 18 -21.82 3.42 18.58
C MET A 18 -22.59 4.69 18.95
N ALA A 19 -23.69 5.00 18.24
CA ALA A 19 -24.48 6.19 18.53
C ALA A 19 -25.14 6.11 19.92
N ASP A 20 -25.75 4.97 20.23
CA ASP A 20 -26.41 4.74 21.53
C ASP A 20 -25.40 4.69 22.69
N GLY A 21 -24.27 4.02 22.50
CA GLY A 21 -23.18 3.98 23.49
C GLY A 21 -22.55 5.36 23.76
N ALA A 22 -22.41 6.20 22.74
CA ALA A 22 -21.89 7.56 22.89
C ALA A 22 -22.90 8.49 23.60
N LEU A 23 -24.20 8.36 23.30
CA LEU A 23 -25.24 9.19 23.91
C LEU A 23 -25.53 8.79 25.37
N GLY A 24 -25.49 7.48 25.65
CA GLY A 24 -25.77 6.92 26.98
C GLY A 24 -24.55 6.82 27.90
N ASN A 25 -23.38 7.35 27.50
CA ASN A 25 -22.10 7.19 28.20
C ASN A 25 -21.76 5.72 28.53
N ASN A 26 -22.15 4.79 27.63
CA ASN A 26 -21.99 3.35 27.80
C ASN A 26 -20.84 2.85 26.91
N LEU A 27 -19.62 2.99 27.45
CA LEU A 27 -18.38 2.64 26.78
C LEU A 27 -18.35 1.17 26.28
N PRO A 28 -18.79 0.15 27.04
CA PRO A 28 -18.88 -1.22 26.55
C PRO A 28 -19.72 -1.36 25.27
N MET A 29 -20.85 -0.66 25.21
CA MET A 29 -21.77 -0.73 24.07
C MET A 29 -21.19 -0.04 22.83
N PHE A 30 -20.51 1.08 23.02
CA PHE A 30 -19.76 1.77 21.97
C PHE A 30 -18.67 0.88 21.36
N LEU A 31 -17.87 0.21 22.20
CA LEU A 31 -16.81 -0.70 21.76
C LEU A 31 -17.36 -1.92 21.01
N LEU A 32 -18.50 -2.44 21.45
CA LEU A 32 -19.19 -3.54 20.78
C LEU A 32 -19.67 -3.14 19.38
N GLY A 33 -20.14 -1.90 19.21
CA GLY A 33 -20.45 -1.33 17.90
C GLY A 33 -19.24 -1.24 16.96
N ILE A 34 -18.06 -0.89 17.48
CA ILE A 34 -16.80 -0.90 16.72
C ILE A 34 -16.48 -2.31 16.26
N ILE A 35 -16.48 -3.30 17.16
CA ILE A 35 -16.10 -4.68 16.82
C ILE A 35 -17.00 -5.28 15.74
N ILE A 36 -18.32 -5.07 15.85
CA ILE A 36 -19.30 -5.63 14.90
C ILE A 36 -19.24 -4.94 13.53
N SER A 37 -18.99 -3.63 13.48
CA SER A 37 -18.88 -2.92 12.19
C SER A 37 -17.52 -3.11 11.50
N LEU A 38 -16.47 -3.43 12.27
CA LEU A 38 -15.10 -3.52 11.78
C LEU A 38 -14.93 -4.58 10.68
N THR A 39 -15.56 -5.74 10.82
CA THR A 39 -15.47 -6.83 9.83
C THR A 39 -16.01 -6.41 8.46
N SER A 40 -17.16 -5.72 8.44
CA SER A 40 -17.76 -5.19 7.20
C SER A 40 -16.96 -4.03 6.61
N LEU A 41 -16.38 -3.19 7.46
CA LEU A 41 -15.48 -2.10 7.04
C LEU A 41 -14.20 -2.67 6.42
N LEU A 42 -13.63 -3.72 7.02
CA LEU A 42 -12.48 -4.45 6.47
C LEU A 42 -12.81 -5.06 5.11
N GLU A 43 -13.94 -5.76 4.99
CA GLU A 43 -14.36 -6.37 3.71
C GLU A 43 -14.61 -5.33 2.61
N ARG A 44 -15.15 -4.15 2.94
CA ARG A 44 -15.32 -3.04 1.98
C ARG A 44 -14.00 -2.37 1.62
N GLY A 45 -13.08 -2.22 2.58
CA GLY A 45 -11.72 -1.74 2.32
C GLY A 45 -10.92 -2.70 1.43
N LEU A 46 -11.08 -4.01 1.64
CA LEU A 46 -10.42 -5.06 0.87
C LEU A 46 -11.03 -5.27 -0.52
N ARG A 47 -12.33 -5.02 -0.70
CA ARG A 47 -13.01 -5.09 -2.02
C ARG A 47 -12.63 -3.99 -3.00
N GLY A 48 -12.00 -2.90 -2.56
CA GLY A 48 -11.47 -1.85 -3.43
C GLY A 48 -10.21 -2.25 -4.21
N SER A 49 -9.57 -3.38 -3.85
CA SER A 49 -8.34 -3.87 -4.47
C SER A 49 -8.58 -5.14 -5.30
N GLY A 50 -9.54 -5.08 -6.23
CA GLY A 50 -9.83 -6.15 -7.18
C GLY A 50 -8.87 -6.15 -8.36
N GLY A 51 -7.68 -6.73 -8.18
CA GLY A 51 -6.71 -6.95 -9.26
C GLY A 51 -5.74 -8.08 -8.93
N ARG A 52 -6.19 -9.33 -9.10
CA ARG A 52 -5.42 -10.60 -9.07
C ARG A 52 -4.25 -10.65 -8.08
N ALA A 53 -4.55 -11.05 -6.84
CA ALA A 53 -3.52 -11.54 -5.93
C ALA A 53 -3.13 -12.97 -6.35
N THR A 54 -1.99 -13.11 -7.05
CA THR A 54 -1.20 -14.33 -6.98
C THR A 54 -0.66 -14.44 -5.54
N PRO A 55 -0.73 -15.60 -4.86
CA PRO A 55 -0.22 -15.72 -3.51
C PRO A 55 1.31 -15.79 -3.58
N SER A 56 1.96 -14.63 -3.64
CA SER A 56 3.39 -14.55 -3.40
C SER A 56 3.60 -14.06 -1.99
N ASN A 57 4.25 -14.87 -1.16
CA ASN A 57 4.71 -14.61 0.20
C ASN A 57 5.71 -13.43 0.31
N ASN A 58 5.66 -12.46 -0.61
CA ASN A 58 6.59 -11.35 -0.68
C ASN A 58 6.10 -10.24 0.24
N ILE A 59 6.82 -9.97 1.31
CA ILE A 59 6.60 -8.85 2.23
C ILE A 59 6.42 -7.50 1.48
N LEU A 60 7.03 -7.36 0.30
CA LEU A 60 6.85 -6.21 -0.59
C LEU A 60 5.38 -5.95 -0.98
N SER A 61 4.54 -6.98 -1.14
CA SER A 61 3.12 -6.81 -1.47
C SER A 61 2.28 -6.35 -0.27
N LEU A 62 2.78 -6.54 0.96
CA LEU A 62 2.16 -6.03 2.19
C LEU A 62 2.51 -4.56 2.43
N ILE A 63 3.71 -4.14 2.04
CA ILE A 63 4.23 -2.78 2.27
C ILE A 63 3.85 -1.82 1.14
N PHE A 64 3.83 -2.31 -0.10
CA PHE A 64 3.70 -1.49 -1.30
C PHE A 64 2.47 -1.87 -2.12
N GLU A 65 1.77 -0.84 -2.59
CA GLU A 65 0.76 -1.02 -3.64
C GLU A 65 1.41 -1.57 -4.93
N GLU A 66 0.63 -2.25 -5.76
CA GLU A 66 1.11 -2.91 -6.98
C GLU A 66 2.00 -2.03 -7.90
N LYS A 67 1.65 -0.75 -8.04
CA LYS A 67 2.46 0.19 -8.85
C LYS A 67 3.76 0.61 -8.15
N GLU A 68 3.71 0.80 -6.83
CA GLU A 68 4.90 1.10 -6.01
C GLU A 68 5.86 -0.08 -6.02
N ARG A 69 5.33 -1.29 -5.83
CA ARG A 69 6.06 -2.54 -5.89
C ARG A 69 6.84 -2.64 -7.19
N ARG A 70 6.19 -2.50 -8.36
CA ARG A 70 6.88 -2.55 -9.67
C ARG A 70 8.06 -1.58 -9.78
N VAL A 71 7.94 -0.36 -9.25
CA VAL A 71 9.03 0.63 -9.24
C VAL A 71 10.17 0.17 -8.33
N VAL A 72 9.86 -0.33 -7.14
CA VAL A 72 10.85 -0.85 -6.19
C VAL A 72 11.57 -2.07 -6.77
N GLU A 73 10.85 -3.02 -7.36
CA GLU A 73 11.43 -4.21 -7.99
C GLU A 73 12.35 -3.84 -9.16
N ALA A 74 11.98 -2.87 -9.99
CA ALA A 74 12.82 -2.39 -11.08
C ALA A 74 14.15 -1.80 -10.58
N LEU A 75 14.11 -1.03 -9.48
CA LEU A 75 15.31 -0.44 -8.87
C LEU A 75 16.21 -1.50 -8.21
N ILE A 76 15.63 -2.52 -7.57
CA ILE A 76 16.40 -3.64 -6.99
C ILE A 76 17.09 -4.43 -8.11
N LYS A 77 16.32 -4.85 -9.13
CA LYS A 77 16.82 -5.66 -10.25
C LYS A 77 17.92 -4.98 -11.05
N SER A 78 17.84 -3.66 -11.20
CA SER A 78 18.87 -2.92 -11.96
C SER A 78 20.23 -2.93 -11.28
N GLY A 79 20.29 -3.02 -9.95
CA GLY A 79 21.52 -2.95 -9.16
C GLY A 79 22.25 -1.60 -9.19
N ALA A 80 21.89 -0.71 -10.13
CA ALA A 80 22.50 0.59 -10.39
C ALA A 80 21.44 1.72 -10.33
N PRO A 81 21.85 2.98 -10.07
CA PRO A 81 20.92 4.11 -10.03
C PRO A 81 20.31 4.42 -11.40
N LEU A 82 18.98 4.48 -11.47
CA LEU A 82 18.21 4.67 -12.69
C LEU A 82 17.66 6.10 -12.84
N ARG A 83 17.51 6.55 -14.08
CA ARG A 83 16.80 7.76 -14.47
C ARG A 83 15.29 7.50 -14.49
N LEU A 84 14.51 8.58 -14.37
CA LEU A 84 13.04 8.53 -14.45
C LEU A 84 12.53 7.79 -15.70
N SER A 85 13.15 8.06 -16.85
CA SER A 85 12.78 7.45 -18.14
C SER A 85 13.03 5.95 -18.18
N GLU A 86 14.12 5.49 -17.55
CA GLU A 86 14.51 4.08 -17.51
C GLU A 86 13.55 3.30 -16.61
N ILE A 87 13.16 3.89 -15.47
CA ILE A 87 12.17 3.30 -14.56
C ILE A 87 10.80 3.22 -15.25
N ALA A 88 10.41 4.25 -16.00
CA ALA A 88 9.17 4.23 -16.78
C ALA A 88 9.17 3.12 -17.84
N ALA A 89 10.30 2.95 -18.56
CA ALA A 89 10.45 1.88 -19.54
C ALA A 89 10.39 0.49 -18.88
N ALA A 90 11.08 0.29 -17.76
CA ALA A 90 11.13 -0.99 -17.06
C ALA A 90 9.79 -1.40 -16.42
N THR A 91 8.98 -0.43 -16.00
CA THR A 91 7.71 -0.68 -15.29
C THR A 91 6.47 -0.63 -16.19
N GLY A 92 6.62 -0.14 -17.43
CA GLY A 92 5.50 0.14 -18.34
C GLY A 92 4.57 1.26 -17.87
N LEU A 93 5.00 2.06 -16.88
CA LEU A 93 4.23 3.17 -16.34
C LEU A 93 4.55 4.48 -17.07
N SER A 94 3.61 5.42 -17.08
CA SER A 94 3.86 6.75 -17.62
C SER A 94 4.89 7.51 -16.78
N ARG A 95 5.70 8.38 -17.40
CA ARG A 95 6.71 9.20 -16.69
C ARG A 95 6.12 10.00 -15.54
N VAL A 96 4.91 10.54 -15.71
CA VAL A 96 4.20 11.30 -14.67
C VAL A 96 3.82 10.40 -13.49
N ALA A 97 3.33 9.19 -13.76
CA ALA A 97 3.01 8.23 -12.71
C ALA A 97 4.27 7.82 -11.93
N VAL A 98 5.36 7.50 -12.63
CA VAL A 98 6.64 7.18 -12.01
C VAL A 98 7.16 8.34 -11.16
N TYR A 99 7.07 9.58 -11.65
CA TYR A 99 7.47 10.76 -10.88
C TYR A 99 6.69 10.89 -9.57
N ARG A 100 5.36 10.72 -9.59
CA ARG A 100 4.53 10.79 -8.38
C ARG A 100 4.87 9.68 -7.40
N LEU A 101 5.09 8.46 -7.89
CA LEU A 101 5.47 7.32 -7.07
C LEU A 101 6.86 7.52 -6.45
N LEU A 102 7.85 7.96 -7.23
CA LEU A 102 9.19 8.25 -6.72
C LEU A 102 9.18 9.35 -5.68
N SER A 103 8.36 10.40 -5.85
CA SER A 103 8.19 11.44 -4.83
C SER A 103 7.70 10.85 -3.51
N LYS A 104 6.67 10.00 -3.55
CA LYS A 104 6.11 9.31 -2.37
C LYS A 104 7.13 8.35 -1.72
N LEU A 105 7.84 7.56 -2.53
CA LEU A 105 8.85 6.62 -2.05
C LEU A 105 10.10 7.34 -1.48
N THR A 106 10.44 8.51 -2.02
CA THR A 106 11.53 9.34 -1.50
C THR A 106 11.14 9.98 -0.17
N ALA A 107 9.91 10.49 -0.05
CA ALA A 107 9.40 11.04 1.21
C ALA A 107 9.36 9.99 2.33
N ARG A 108 9.15 8.71 1.98
CA ARG A 108 9.21 7.56 2.91
C ARG A 108 10.64 7.07 3.19
N GLY A 109 11.65 7.62 2.55
CA GLY A 109 13.05 7.18 2.68
C GLY A 109 13.35 5.81 2.05
N THR A 110 12.42 5.27 1.25
CA THR A 110 12.58 3.99 0.55
C THR A 110 13.53 4.12 -0.64
N VAL A 111 13.37 5.22 -1.38
CA VAL A 111 14.18 5.57 -2.54
C VAL A 111 15.00 6.81 -2.21
N LEU A 112 16.27 6.81 -2.60
CA LEU A 112 17.17 7.94 -2.51
C LEU A 112 17.42 8.51 -3.90
N VAL A 113 17.71 9.80 -3.96
CA VAL A 113 17.97 10.53 -5.21
C VAL A 113 19.26 11.32 -5.11
N PHE A 114 20.08 11.27 -6.15
CA PHE A 114 21.22 12.17 -6.31
C PHE A 114 21.25 12.74 -7.73
N LYS A 115 22.02 13.80 -7.93
CA LYS A 115 22.30 14.35 -9.26
C LYS A 115 23.69 13.89 -9.69
N ASP A 116 23.74 13.29 -10.87
CA ASP A 116 24.98 12.97 -11.59
C ASP A 116 25.67 14.27 -12.06
N GLU A 117 26.95 14.20 -12.44
CA GLU A 117 27.75 15.25 -13.10
C GLU A 117 26.99 15.97 -14.23
N SER A 118 26.16 15.24 -14.98
CA SER A 118 25.27 15.75 -16.02
C SER A 118 24.02 16.47 -15.49
N ARG A 119 23.92 16.72 -14.17
CA ARG A 119 22.77 17.29 -13.43
C ARG A 119 21.47 16.49 -13.54
N VAL A 120 21.53 15.26 -14.06
CA VAL A 120 20.37 14.36 -14.19
C VAL A 120 20.10 13.66 -12.85
N LYS A 121 18.83 13.66 -12.42
CA LYS A 121 18.40 12.93 -11.22
C LYS A 121 18.48 11.42 -11.46
N ARG A 122 19.20 10.72 -10.59
CA ARG A 122 19.25 9.26 -10.52
C ARG A 122 18.66 8.76 -9.20
N TYR A 123 17.87 7.71 -9.30
CA TYR A 123 17.12 7.11 -8.20
C TYR A 123 17.65 5.72 -7.90
N TYR A 124 17.77 5.37 -6.63
CA TYR A 124 18.23 4.07 -6.17
C TYR A 124 17.56 3.71 -4.84
N ILE A 125 17.50 2.42 -4.52
CA ILE A 125 16.96 1.97 -3.24
C ILE A 125 17.91 2.36 -2.12
N ASN A 126 17.34 2.78 -0.98
CA ASN A 126 18.10 3.03 0.22
C ASN A 126 18.94 1.77 0.60
N PRO A 127 20.28 1.86 0.70
CA PRO A 127 21.13 0.71 0.97
C PRO A 127 20.72 -0.10 2.21
N LYS A 128 20.23 0.59 3.25
CA LYS A 128 19.75 -0.05 4.48
C LYS A 128 18.53 -0.97 4.27
N LEU A 129 17.71 -0.66 3.27
CA LEU A 129 16.53 -1.44 2.91
C LEU A 129 16.82 -2.46 1.81
N ARG A 130 17.90 -2.26 1.06
CA ARG A 130 18.28 -3.12 -0.05
C ARG A 130 18.52 -4.55 0.41
N GLU A 131 19.28 -4.73 1.49
CA GLU A 131 19.55 -6.05 2.07
C GLU A 131 18.25 -6.76 2.50
N LEU A 132 17.31 -6.01 3.09
CA LEU A 132 16.01 -6.54 3.51
C LEU A 132 15.14 -6.97 2.33
N PHE A 133 15.24 -6.26 1.19
CA PHE A 133 14.45 -6.58 0.01
C PHE A 133 15.07 -7.70 -0.83
N GLU A 134 16.39 -7.76 -0.94
CA GLU A 134 17.10 -8.79 -1.70
C GLU A 134 16.94 -10.19 -1.07
N GLN A 135 16.89 -10.28 0.26
CA GLN A 135 16.61 -11.54 0.97
C GLN A 135 15.22 -12.12 0.66
N GLN A 136 14.28 -11.30 0.20
CA GLN A 136 12.89 -11.67 -0.07
C GLN A 136 12.60 -11.88 -1.56
N MET A 137 13.62 -11.74 -2.43
CA MET A 137 13.51 -11.97 -3.87
C MET A 137 14.16 -13.27 -4.36
N LYS A 138 14.82 -14.02 -3.46
CA LYS A 138 15.26 -15.40 -3.70
C LYS A 138 14.09 -16.36 -3.53
#